data_AF-A0A6C1RZY9-F1
#
_entry.id   AF-A0A6C1RZY9-F1
#
_cell.length_a   1.000
_cell.length_b   1.000
_cell.length_c   1.000
_cell.angle_alpha   90.00
_cell.angle_beta   90.00
_cell.angle_gamma   90.00
#
_symmetry.space_group_name_H-M   'P 1'
#
loop_
_entity.id
_entity.type
_entity.pdbx_description
1 polymer ?
#
loop_
_entity_poly.entity_id
_entity_poly.type
_entity_poly.pdbx_seq_one_letter_code
_entity_poly.pdbx_strand_id
1 'polypeptide(L)'
;MICIMDIKTSPEICTLNIEQIERIASDVRRARITLSHLADDLIDHICCEVESELGKGKNFEEAYRNIRQQAGIRRLKQIQEDSQFLIDKNYRIMKMTMKITGNVSLAMLGLATVMRLFHWPGANVVLVLGFIVLALVFFPAAIWSNHRDTKMRLSRTLHSLIMVGGILLMAGVLFKVMHWPGAGVVIGSGWIVVILLFLPLLLYAKLKEAGNGKQRLMAWSGIGGIMIFELSTMFKMFHWPGANVLMIVGSIMLISVFLPAYTGAKLKEAGRVTGSVIFVHLVAVYLVILTFLLAVNVSTAETAVLFPERENSNEPVPVNTELITGQSDISTPGSPSVNY
;
A
#
# COMPACT_ATOMS: atom_id res chain seq x y z
N MET A 1 -12.46 38.46 10.14
CA MET A 1 -13.12 38.97 11.37
C MET A 1 -13.83 40.31 11.13
N ILE A 2 -14.44 40.53 9.96
CA ILE A 2 -15.09 41.82 9.64
C ILE A 2 -16.61 41.62 9.54
N CYS A 3 -17.10 40.53 8.93
CA CYS A 3 -18.53 40.24 8.90
C CYS A 3 -19.19 39.85 10.25
N ILE A 4 -18.42 39.41 11.26
CA ILE A 4 -18.98 39.02 12.58
C ILE A 4 -19.01 40.21 13.56
N MET A 5 -18.18 41.23 13.36
CA MET A 5 -18.14 42.41 14.26
C MET A 5 -19.01 43.57 13.80
N ASP A 6 -19.49 43.58 12.56
CA ASP A 6 -20.28 44.68 12.00
C ASP A 6 -21.80 44.45 12.05
N ILE A 7 -22.30 43.92 13.16
CA ILE A 7 -23.75 43.71 13.40
C ILE A 7 -24.52 45.04 13.52
N LYS A 8 -23.88 46.24 13.44
CA LYS A 8 -24.58 47.48 13.78
C LYS A 8 -24.57 48.67 12.81
N THR A 9 -23.87 48.70 11.68
CA THR A 9 -23.91 49.91 10.83
C THR A 9 -23.53 49.69 9.35
N SER A 10 -24.41 49.10 8.54
CA SER A 10 -24.60 49.44 7.10
C SER A 10 -25.80 48.67 6.50
N PRO A 11 -26.67 49.27 5.68
CA PRO A 11 -27.80 48.58 5.06
C PRO A 11 -27.39 47.94 3.73
N GLU A 12 -26.54 46.92 3.77
CA GLU A 12 -26.50 45.92 2.70
C GLU A 12 -27.27 44.68 3.20
N ILE A 13 -28.30 44.31 2.45
CA ILE A 13 -29.30 43.32 2.85
C ILE A 13 -28.63 41.95 2.89
N CYS A 14 -28.26 41.48 4.08
CA CYS A 14 -27.94 40.07 4.32
C CYS A 14 -29.17 39.24 3.96
N THR A 15 -29.16 38.61 2.79
CA THR A 15 -30.29 37.79 2.31
C THR A 15 -30.20 36.35 2.80
N LEU A 16 -29.05 35.96 3.36
CA LEU A 16 -28.80 34.64 3.95
C LEU A 16 -29.31 34.53 5.39
N ASN A 17 -29.98 33.42 5.71
CA ASN A 17 -30.35 33.07 7.08
C ASN A 17 -29.16 32.47 7.86
N ILE A 18 -29.20 32.55 9.19
CA ILE A 18 -28.17 32.04 10.11
C ILE A 18 -27.87 30.56 9.86
N GLU A 19 -28.89 29.72 9.62
CA GLU A 19 -28.69 28.30 9.32
C GLU A 19 -27.91 28.08 8.01
N GLN A 20 -28.09 28.94 7.01
CA GLN A 20 -27.38 28.85 5.73
C GLN A 20 -25.92 29.27 5.87
N ILE A 21 -25.67 30.35 6.62
CA ILE A 21 -24.31 30.80 6.97
C ILE A 21 -23.60 29.72 7.78
N GLU A 22 -24.27 29.14 8.78
CA GLU A 22 -23.69 28.09 9.60
C GLU A 22 -23.42 26.82 8.79
N ARG A 23 -24.28 26.50 7.81
CA ARG A 23 -24.00 25.42 6.85
C ARG A 23 -22.77 25.71 6.00
N ILE A 24 -22.63 26.90 5.42
CA ILE A 24 -21.46 27.33 4.64
C ILE A 24 -20.19 27.26 5.51
N ALA A 25 -20.24 27.85 6.70
CA ALA A 25 -19.16 27.85 7.66
C ALA A 25 -18.80 26.43 8.10
N SER A 26 -19.79 25.56 8.32
CA SER A 26 -19.55 24.15 8.64
C SER A 26 -18.86 23.43 7.49
N ASP A 27 -19.23 23.72 6.24
CA ASP A 27 -18.65 23.08 5.05
C ASP A 27 -17.22 23.59 4.75
N VAL A 28 -16.93 24.88 5.00
CA VAL A 28 -15.56 25.44 4.94
C VAL A 28 -14.70 24.93 6.11
N ARG A 29 -15.24 24.88 7.33
CA ARG A 29 -14.55 24.28 8.48
C ARG A 29 -14.34 22.78 8.27
N ARG A 30 -15.26 22.08 7.58
CA ARG A 30 -15.09 20.69 7.13
C ARG A 30 -14.06 20.56 6.02
N ALA A 31 -13.86 21.60 5.19
CA ALA A 31 -12.74 21.68 4.28
C ALA A 31 -11.38 21.88 4.99
N ARG A 32 -11.43 22.21 6.30
CA ARG A 32 -10.33 22.06 7.28
C ARG A 32 -9.09 22.90 6.97
N ILE A 33 -9.31 24.15 6.59
CA ILE A 33 -8.32 25.23 6.55
C ILE A 33 -7.93 25.55 8.01
N THR A 34 -6.67 25.35 8.38
CA THR A 34 -6.14 25.60 9.75
C THR A 34 -5.70 27.03 9.97
N LEU A 35 -5.46 27.78 8.90
CA LEU A 35 -5.22 29.21 9.00
C LEU A 35 -6.57 29.89 9.20
N SER A 36 -6.91 30.19 10.46
CA SER A 36 -8.23 30.71 10.85
C SER A 36 -8.62 31.95 10.03
N HIS A 37 -7.68 32.86 9.83
CA HIS A 37 -7.90 34.06 9.03
C HIS A 37 -8.33 33.74 7.59
N LEU A 38 -7.68 32.77 6.95
CA LEU A 38 -8.00 32.38 5.57
C LEU A 38 -9.32 31.62 5.47
N ALA A 39 -9.68 30.87 6.52
CA ALA A 39 -10.97 30.19 6.60
C ALA A 39 -12.11 31.21 6.72
N ASP A 40 -11.93 32.24 7.54
CA ASP A 40 -12.91 33.30 7.74
C ASP A 40 -13.09 34.16 6.48
N ASP A 41 -12.00 34.56 5.83
CA ASP A 41 -12.05 35.32 4.57
C ASP A 41 -12.73 34.50 3.45
N LEU A 42 -12.56 33.18 3.44
CA LEU A 42 -13.23 32.30 2.49
C LEU A 42 -14.73 32.17 2.77
N ILE A 43 -15.11 32.04 4.04
CA ILE A 43 -16.53 31.98 4.42
C ILE A 43 -17.21 33.26 3.96
N ASP A 44 -16.57 34.40 4.19
CA ASP A 44 -17.07 35.72 3.78
C ASP A 44 -17.23 35.81 2.25
N HIS A 45 -16.19 35.43 1.51
CA HIS A 45 -16.23 35.43 0.05
C HIS A 45 -17.33 34.50 -0.51
N ILE A 46 -17.51 33.30 0.06
CA ILE A 46 -18.56 32.37 -0.37
C ILE A 46 -19.95 32.93 -0.04
N CYS A 47 -20.14 33.55 1.13
CA CYS A 47 -21.39 34.19 1.48
C CYS A 47 -21.74 35.30 0.47
N CYS A 48 -20.82 36.23 0.20
CA CYS A 48 -21.05 37.31 -0.76
C CYS A 48 -21.40 36.80 -2.18
N GLU A 49 -20.70 35.78 -2.66
CA GLU A 49 -20.98 35.22 -3.98
C GLU A 49 -22.35 34.53 -4.02
N VAL A 50 -22.74 33.83 -2.94
CA VAL A 50 -24.04 33.17 -2.83
C VAL A 50 -25.17 34.21 -2.82
N GLU A 51 -24.99 35.34 -2.13
CA GLU A 51 -25.93 36.46 -2.12
C GLU A 51 -26.08 37.10 -3.50
N SER A 52 -24.99 37.27 -4.24
CA SER A 52 -25.01 37.75 -5.63
C SER A 52 -25.84 36.85 -6.54
N GLU A 53 -25.75 35.53 -6.39
CA GLU A 53 -26.53 34.57 -7.19
C GLU A 53 -28.00 34.48 -6.73
N LEU A 54 -28.28 34.66 -5.44
CA LEU A 54 -29.64 34.80 -4.90
C LEU A 54 -30.33 36.04 -5.47
N GLY A 55 -29.62 37.16 -5.57
CA GLY A 55 -30.11 38.41 -6.18
C GLY A 55 -30.48 38.27 -7.67
N LYS A 56 -29.93 37.27 -8.37
CA LYS A 56 -30.27 36.93 -9.76
C LYS A 56 -31.47 35.98 -9.87
N GLY A 57 -32.15 35.67 -8.75
CA GLY A 57 -33.35 34.84 -8.71
C GLY A 57 -33.09 33.34 -8.60
N LYS A 58 -31.86 32.89 -8.30
CA LYS A 58 -31.57 31.47 -8.08
C LYS A 58 -31.91 31.05 -6.66
N ASN A 59 -32.27 29.77 -6.47
CA ASN A 59 -32.43 29.23 -5.13
C ASN A 59 -31.05 29.02 -4.45
N PHE A 60 -31.04 29.05 -3.11
CA PHE A 60 -29.82 28.89 -2.32
C PHE A 60 -29.04 27.60 -2.64
N GLU A 61 -29.72 26.46 -2.84
CA GLU A 61 -29.02 25.20 -3.07
C GLU A 61 -28.34 25.11 -4.42
N GLU A 62 -28.92 25.73 -5.44
CA GLU A 62 -28.35 25.84 -6.76
C GLU A 62 -27.19 26.83 -6.78
N ALA A 63 -27.36 28.01 -6.17
CA ALA A 63 -26.31 29.00 -6.01
C ALA A 63 -25.12 28.42 -5.21
N TYR A 64 -25.40 27.83 -4.06
CA TYR A 64 -24.37 27.25 -3.20
C TYR A 64 -23.68 26.05 -3.83
N ARG A 65 -24.39 25.18 -4.56
CA ARG A 65 -23.75 24.05 -5.27
C ARG A 65 -22.80 24.54 -6.36
N ASN A 66 -23.20 25.53 -7.15
CA ASN A 66 -22.35 26.10 -8.21
C ASN A 66 -21.13 26.80 -7.63
N ILE A 67 -21.34 27.64 -6.61
CA ILE A 67 -20.27 28.36 -5.94
C ILE A 67 -19.39 27.39 -5.19
N ARG A 68 -19.88 26.34 -4.55
CA ARG A 68 -19.03 25.34 -3.90
C ARG A 68 -18.14 24.59 -4.89
N GLN A 69 -18.59 24.38 -6.13
CA GLN A 69 -17.78 23.75 -7.18
C GLN A 69 -16.73 24.71 -7.75
N GLN A 70 -17.02 26.01 -7.80
CA GLN A 70 -16.11 27.05 -8.29
C GLN A 70 -15.17 27.60 -7.19
N ALA A 71 -15.68 27.72 -5.97
CA ALA A 71 -14.99 28.14 -4.77
C ALA A 71 -13.85 27.18 -4.56
N GLY A 72 -12.65 27.76 -4.60
CA GLY A 72 -11.40 27.04 -4.63
C GLY A 72 -11.05 26.38 -3.31
N ILE A 73 -11.96 25.69 -2.62
CA ILE A 73 -11.68 24.93 -1.39
C ILE A 73 -10.43 24.04 -1.58
N ARG A 74 -10.33 23.36 -2.73
CA ARG A 74 -9.14 22.57 -3.10
C ARG A 74 -7.90 23.44 -3.33
N ARG A 75 -8.07 24.60 -3.98
CA ARG A 75 -7.01 25.59 -4.23
C ARG A 75 -6.52 26.23 -2.93
N LEU A 76 -7.39 26.49 -1.96
CA LEU A 76 -7.06 27.09 -0.66
C LEU A 76 -6.39 26.08 0.26
N LYS A 77 -6.84 24.82 0.21
CA LYS A 77 -6.10 23.72 0.82
C LYS A 77 -4.68 23.63 0.25
N GLN A 78 -4.53 23.75 -1.07
CA GLN A 78 -3.23 23.75 -1.74
C GLN A 78 -2.38 24.97 -1.33
N ILE A 79 -2.94 26.18 -1.34
CA ILE A 79 -2.26 27.41 -0.87
C ILE A 79 -1.79 27.24 0.56
N GLN A 80 -2.59 26.62 1.43
CA GLN A 80 -2.19 26.35 2.78
C GLN A 80 -1.06 25.31 2.85
N GLU A 81 -1.15 24.21 2.12
CA GLU A 81 -0.09 23.18 2.09
C GLU A 81 1.23 23.77 1.59
N ASP A 82 1.18 24.61 0.55
CA ASP A 82 2.32 25.36 0.02
C ASP A 82 2.84 26.37 1.05
N SER A 83 1.96 27.13 1.70
CA SER A 83 2.35 28.09 2.75
C SER A 83 2.98 27.38 3.95
N GLN A 84 2.42 26.26 4.40
CA GLN A 84 2.98 25.45 5.48
C GLN A 84 4.33 24.85 5.10
N PHE A 85 4.47 24.40 3.86
CA PHE A 85 5.77 23.95 3.34
C PHE A 85 6.79 25.08 3.27
N LEU A 86 6.33 26.31 2.97
CA LEU A 86 7.18 27.49 2.91
C LEU A 86 7.64 27.97 4.28
N ILE A 87 6.71 28.04 5.23
CA ILE A 87 6.88 28.63 6.56
C ILE A 87 7.44 27.62 7.58
N ASP A 88 6.94 26.38 7.61
CA ASP A 88 7.37 25.36 8.56
C ASP A 88 8.58 24.59 8.02
N LYS A 89 9.78 25.07 8.38
CA LYS A 89 11.07 24.47 8.02
C LYS A 89 11.16 22.99 8.45
N ASN A 90 10.61 22.63 9.61
CA ASN A 90 10.69 21.25 10.12
C ASN A 90 9.81 20.31 9.29
N TYR A 91 8.61 20.75 8.95
CA TYR A 91 7.72 20.01 8.07
C TYR A 91 8.31 19.82 6.66
N ARG A 92 8.94 20.86 6.11
CA ARG A 92 9.67 20.80 4.84
C ARG A 92 10.80 19.77 4.89
N ILE A 93 11.67 19.85 5.91
CA ILE A 93 12.80 18.94 6.08
C ILE A 93 12.29 17.51 6.12
N MET A 94 11.26 17.21 6.92
CA MET A 94 10.70 15.87 6.99
C MET A 94 10.16 15.37 5.65
N LYS A 95 9.39 16.17 4.89
CA LYS A 95 8.90 15.76 3.57
C LYS A 95 10.03 15.51 2.59
N MET A 96 11.09 16.31 2.66
CA MET A 96 12.29 16.12 1.86
C MET A 96 13.04 14.85 2.28
N THR A 97 13.24 14.64 3.58
CA THR A 97 13.85 13.44 4.16
C THR A 97 13.09 12.20 3.70
N MET A 98 11.77 12.15 3.85
CA MET A 98 10.93 11.03 3.41
C MET A 98 11.16 10.70 1.92
N LYS A 99 11.20 11.69 1.04
CA LYS A 99 11.41 11.45 -0.40
C LYS A 99 12.82 10.94 -0.69
N ILE A 100 13.84 11.56 -0.10
CA ILE A 100 15.24 11.20 -0.33
C ILE A 100 15.54 9.83 0.25
N THR A 101 15.20 9.57 1.51
CA THR A 101 15.50 8.31 2.18
C THR A 101 14.70 7.14 1.62
N GLY A 102 13.49 7.38 1.11
CA GLY A 102 12.72 6.39 0.36
C GLY A 102 13.46 5.94 -0.91
N ASN A 103 13.95 6.89 -1.71
CA ASN A 103 14.70 6.56 -2.93
C ASN A 103 16.06 5.93 -2.62
N VAL A 104 16.78 6.44 -1.61
CA VAL A 104 18.09 5.91 -1.19
C VAL A 104 17.94 4.48 -0.67
N SER A 105 16.99 4.21 0.22
CA SER A 105 16.77 2.85 0.72
C SER A 105 16.37 1.88 -0.40
N LEU A 106 15.50 2.29 -1.33
CA LEU A 106 15.12 1.47 -2.48
C LEU A 106 16.34 1.16 -3.38
N ALA A 107 17.17 2.16 -3.68
CA ALA A 107 18.38 1.97 -4.47
C ALA A 107 19.39 1.03 -3.77
N MET A 108 19.54 1.16 -2.45
CA MET A 108 20.40 0.28 -1.66
C MET A 108 19.89 -1.16 -1.61
N LEU A 109 18.58 -1.37 -1.43
CA LEU A 109 17.98 -2.70 -1.47
C LEU A 109 18.13 -3.32 -2.86
N GLY A 110 17.88 -2.55 -3.93
CA GLY A 110 18.12 -2.99 -5.30
C GLY A 110 19.58 -3.39 -5.52
N LEU A 111 20.54 -2.52 -5.16
CA LEU A 111 21.96 -2.82 -5.26
C LEU A 111 22.35 -4.06 -4.46
N ALA A 112 21.86 -4.18 -3.22
CA ALA A 112 22.11 -5.34 -2.38
C ALA A 112 21.59 -6.64 -3.00
N THR A 113 20.41 -6.63 -3.60
CA THR A 113 19.87 -7.81 -4.31
C THR A 113 20.71 -8.18 -5.52
N VAL A 114 21.15 -7.21 -6.33
CA VAL A 114 22.04 -7.43 -7.47
C VAL A 114 23.38 -8.00 -7.01
N MET A 115 24.00 -7.40 -6.00
CA MET A 115 25.24 -7.91 -5.41
C MET A 115 25.10 -9.34 -4.91
N ARG A 116 23.95 -9.67 -4.29
CA ARG A 116 23.69 -11.02 -3.81
C ARG A 116 23.54 -12.03 -4.95
N LEU A 117 22.91 -11.64 -6.07
CA LEU A 117 22.82 -12.47 -7.26
C LEU A 117 24.20 -12.75 -7.89
N PHE A 118 25.05 -11.72 -7.96
CA PHE A 118 26.42 -11.85 -8.49
C PHE A 118 27.44 -12.35 -7.47
N HIS A 119 27.02 -12.73 -6.26
CA HIS A 119 27.89 -13.19 -5.17
C HIS A 119 29.00 -12.17 -4.78
N TRP A 120 28.73 -10.87 -4.96
CA TRP A 120 29.69 -9.82 -4.62
C TRP A 120 29.80 -9.64 -3.10
N PRO A 121 31.01 -9.39 -2.57
CA PRO A 121 31.21 -9.20 -1.14
C PRO A 121 30.46 -7.95 -0.65
N GLY A 122 29.97 -7.99 0.59
CA GLY A 122 29.25 -6.87 1.20
C GLY A 122 27.76 -6.77 0.88
N ALA A 123 27.19 -7.65 0.05
CA ALA A 123 25.76 -7.65 -0.29
C ALA A 123 24.84 -7.60 0.95
N ASN A 124 25.13 -8.42 1.96
CA ASN A 124 24.36 -8.46 3.21
C ASN A 124 24.49 -7.17 4.04
N VAL A 125 25.66 -6.52 4.01
CA VAL A 125 25.88 -5.25 4.73
C VAL A 125 25.05 -4.13 4.11
N VAL A 126 25.09 -4.02 2.77
CA VAL A 126 24.28 -3.03 2.03
C VAL A 126 22.78 -3.32 2.23
N LEU A 127 22.38 -4.61 2.27
CA LEU A 127 21.01 -5.02 2.53
C LEU A 127 20.52 -4.54 3.90
N VAL A 128 21.27 -4.87 4.97
CA VAL A 128 20.95 -4.46 6.34
C VAL A 128 20.87 -2.94 6.44
N LEU A 129 21.83 -2.22 5.86
CA LEU A 129 21.84 -0.76 5.87
C LEU A 129 20.63 -0.17 5.13
N GLY A 130 20.25 -0.76 3.98
CA GLY A 130 19.04 -0.38 3.25
C GLY A 130 17.76 -0.56 4.07
N PHE A 131 17.62 -1.69 4.78
CA PHE A 131 16.51 -1.94 5.68
C PHE A 131 16.50 -1.00 6.89
N ILE A 132 17.66 -0.65 7.46
CA ILE A 132 17.76 0.33 8.55
C ILE A 132 17.27 1.71 8.10
N VAL A 133 17.72 2.19 6.94
CA VAL A 133 17.26 3.47 6.37
C VAL A 133 15.75 3.42 6.08
N LEU A 134 15.25 2.31 5.53
CA LEU A 134 13.83 2.13 5.25
C LEU A 134 12.97 2.15 6.52
N ALA A 135 13.32 1.33 7.52
CA ALA A 135 12.49 1.08 8.69
C ALA A 135 12.60 2.18 9.76
N LEU A 136 13.79 2.75 9.98
CA LEU A 136 14.03 3.72 11.06
C LEU A 136 14.03 5.17 10.60
N VAL A 137 14.25 5.45 9.32
CA VAL A 137 14.31 6.83 8.81
C VAL A 137 13.15 7.14 7.89
N PHE A 138 12.98 6.39 6.80
CA PHE A 138 11.91 6.63 5.84
C PHE A 138 10.53 6.42 6.45
N PHE A 139 10.30 5.27 7.08
CA PHE A 139 8.97 4.89 7.54
C PHE A 139 8.43 5.80 8.66
N PRO A 140 9.19 6.16 9.71
CA PRO A 140 8.72 7.11 10.72
C PRO A 140 8.50 8.52 10.15
N ALA A 141 9.37 8.98 9.24
CA ALA A 141 9.17 10.26 8.55
C ALA A 141 7.91 10.26 7.69
N ALA A 142 7.61 9.14 7.00
CA ALA A 142 6.41 8.97 6.21
C ALA A 142 5.15 9.00 7.07
N ILE A 143 5.14 8.27 8.19
CA ILE A 143 4.01 8.24 9.12
C ILE A 143 3.81 9.60 9.79
N TRP A 144 4.87 10.28 10.21
CA TRP A 144 4.75 11.61 10.81
C TRP A 144 4.22 12.63 9.80
N SER A 145 4.75 12.63 8.57
CA SER A 145 4.26 13.49 7.50
C SER A 145 2.80 13.20 7.22
N ASN A 146 2.43 11.94 7.14
CA ASN A 146 1.06 11.55 6.91
C ASN A 146 0.15 11.90 8.10
N HIS A 147 0.63 11.82 9.34
CA HIS A 147 -0.15 12.17 10.54
C HIS A 147 -0.47 13.68 10.59
N ARG A 148 0.46 14.53 10.14
CA ARG A 148 0.22 15.98 9.99
C ARG A 148 -0.84 16.27 8.92
N ASP A 149 -0.83 15.50 7.83
CA ASP A 149 -1.71 15.71 6.69
C ASP A 149 -3.09 15.02 6.88
N THR A 150 -3.13 13.95 7.66
CA THR A 150 -4.29 13.06 7.83
C THR A 150 -5.11 13.43 9.05
N LYS A 151 -6.27 14.03 8.82
CA LYS A 151 -7.22 14.42 9.87
C LYS A 151 -8.31 13.36 10.13
N MET A 152 -8.02 12.08 9.97
CA MET A 152 -8.97 11.00 10.32
C MET A 152 -9.23 11.02 11.83
N ARG A 153 -10.47 10.78 12.29
CA ARG A 153 -10.81 10.78 13.74
C ARG A 153 -9.99 9.74 14.53
N LEU A 154 -9.61 8.67 13.84
CA LEU A 154 -8.84 7.54 14.37
C LEU A 154 -7.38 7.60 13.91
N SER A 155 -6.89 8.77 13.49
CA SER A 155 -5.55 8.91 12.92
C SER A 155 -4.48 8.44 13.90
N ARG A 156 -4.49 8.90 15.15
CA ARG A 156 -3.42 8.58 16.12
C ARG A 156 -3.22 7.07 16.35
N THR A 157 -4.32 6.32 16.50
CA THR A 157 -4.27 4.87 16.69
C THR A 157 -3.90 4.14 15.40
N LEU A 158 -4.42 4.57 14.25
CA LEU A 158 -4.03 3.99 12.95
C LEU A 158 -2.53 4.19 12.65
N HIS A 159 -1.99 5.38 12.92
CA HIS A 159 -0.57 5.69 12.69
C HIS A 159 0.35 4.90 13.63
N SER A 160 -0.04 4.70 14.89
CA SER A 160 0.74 3.87 15.82
C SER A 160 0.70 2.39 15.44
N LEU A 161 -0.48 1.86 15.08
CA LEU A 161 -0.61 0.47 14.65
C LEU A 161 0.19 0.17 13.38
N ILE A 162 0.10 1.03 12.35
CA ILE A 162 0.88 0.82 11.12
C ILE A 162 2.38 1.01 11.35
N MET A 163 2.78 1.90 12.27
CA MET A 163 4.19 2.07 12.63
C MET A 163 4.75 0.78 13.24
N VAL A 164 4.08 0.24 14.26
CA VAL A 164 4.51 -0.98 14.93
C VAL A 164 4.45 -2.17 13.97
N GLY A 165 3.33 -2.37 13.29
CA GLY A 165 3.15 -3.48 12.35
C GLY A 165 4.11 -3.43 11.16
N GLY A 166 4.35 -2.25 10.60
CA GLY A 166 5.26 -2.07 9.47
C GLY A 166 6.72 -2.28 9.84
N ILE A 167 7.17 -1.78 11.01
CA ILE A 167 8.54 -2.04 11.49
C ILE A 167 8.73 -3.54 11.76
N LEU A 168 7.75 -4.21 12.38
CA LEU A 168 7.81 -5.66 12.61
C LEU A 168 7.85 -6.44 11.30
N LEU A 169 7.05 -6.09 10.29
CA LEU A 169 7.10 -6.75 8.99
C LEU A 169 8.45 -6.54 8.28
N MET A 170 8.96 -5.31 8.23
CA MET A 170 10.26 -5.02 7.61
C MET A 170 11.41 -5.73 8.34
N ALA A 171 11.41 -5.71 9.68
CA ALA A 171 12.39 -6.42 10.49
C ALA A 171 12.29 -7.93 10.29
N GLY A 172 11.07 -8.48 10.24
CA GLY A 172 10.85 -9.89 10.00
C GLY A 172 11.37 -10.34 8.62
N VAL A 173 11.10 -9.58 7.56
CA VAL A 173 11.65 -9.83 6.22
C VAL A 173 13.18 -9.80 6.25
N LEU A 174 13.78 -8.81 6.92
CA LEU A 174 15.23 -8.74 7.10
C LEU A 174 15.78 -10.00 7.79
N PHE A 175 15.15 -10.42 8.89
CA PHE A 175 15.54 -11.64 9.62
C PHE A 175 15.46 -12.88 8.73
N LYS A 176 14.39 -12.99 7.92
CA LYS A 176 14.21 -14.11 7.00
C LYS A 176 15.32 -14.14 5.94
N VAL A 177 15.61 -12.99 5.33
CA VAL A 177 16.66 -12.86 4.29
C VAL A 177 18.07 -13.11 4.86
N MET A 178 18.30 -12.72 6.10
CA MET A 178 19.55 -12.92 6.83
C MET A 178 19.67 -14.28 7.52
N HIS A 179 18.64 -15.12 7.45
CA HIS A 179 18.56 -16.41 8.15
C HIS A 179 18.76 -16.30 9.67
N TRP A 180 18.36 -15.17 10.24
CA TRP A 180 18.43 -14.95 11.68
C TRP A 180 17.31 -15.70 12.41
N PRO A 181 17.57 -16.20 13.63
CA PRO A 181 16.59 -16.93 14.40
C PRO A 181 15.38 -16.06 14.73
N GLY A 182 14.20 -16.67 14.83
CA GLY A 182 12.97 -15.96 15.18
C GLY A 182 12.29 -15.21 14.02
N ALA A 183 12.78 -15.30 12.78
CA ALA A 183 12.17 -14.65 11.62
C ALA A 183 10.66 -14.91 11.49
N GLY A 184 10.23 -16.16 11.69
CA GLY A 184 8.80 -16.53 11.62
C GLY A 184 7.95 -15.84 12.68
N VAL A 185 8.46 -15.72 13.92
CA VAL A 185 7.76 -15.05 15.02
C VAL A 185 7.64 -13.55 14.74
N VAL A 186 8.73 -12.91 14.30
CA VAL A 186 8.74 -11.47 14.02
C VAL A 186 7.81 -11.13 12.85
N ILE A 187 7.91 -11.82 11.71
CA ILE A 187 6.99 -11.61 10.58
C ILE A 187 5.54 -11.88 10.99
N GLY A 188 5.28 -13.01 11.66
CA GLY A 188 3.93 -13.38 12.11
C GLY A 188 3.31 -12.32 13.01
N SER A 189 4.08 -11.78 13.96
CA SER A 189 3.63 -10.68 14.83
C SER A 189 3.28 -9.41 14.05
N GLY A 190 4.08 -9.06 13.04
CA GLY A 190 3.80 -7.93 12.15
C GLY A 190 2.50 -8.11 11.37
N TRP A 191 2.28 -9.30 10.79
CA TRP A 191 1.03 -9.61 10.10
C TRP A 191 -0.18 -9.60 11.02
N ILE A 192 -0.08 -10.12 12.25
CA ILE A 192 -1.16 -10.05 13.24
C ILE A 192 -1.55 -8.58 13.48
N VAL A 193 -0.57 -7.69 13.71
CA VAL A 193 -0.83 -6.27 13.92
C VAL A 193 -1.46 -5.63 12.67
N VAL A 194 -0.94 -5.92 11.47
CA VAL A 194 -1.45 -5.30 10.24
C VAL A 194 -2.84 -5.83 9.86
N ILE A 195 -3.01 -7.15 9.81
CA ILE A 195 -4.22 -7.81 9.32
C ILE A 195 -5.36 -7.76 10.33
N LEU A 196 -5.08 -7.99 11.62
CA LEU A 196 -6.14 -8.08 12.63
C LEU A 196 -6.42 -6.76 13.35
N LEU A 197 -5.46 -5.84 13.40
CA LEU A 197 -5.65 -4.56 14.11
C LEU A 197 -5.74 -3.38 13.15
N PHE A 198 -4.74 -3.17 12.29
CA PHE A 198 -4.69 -1.98 11.45
C PHE A 198 -5.75 -1.98 10.34
N LEU A 199 -5.84 -3.04 9.53
CA LEU A 199 -6.74 -3.07 8.36
C LEU A 199 -8.24 -3.02 8.74
N PRO A 200 -8.74 -3.74 9.76
CA PRO A 200 -10.13 -3.65 10.18
C PRO A 200 -10.48 -2.26 10.71
N LEU A 201 -9.54 -1.65 11.45
CA LEU A 201 -9.70 -0.30 11.97
C LEU A 201 -9.71 0.74 10.85
N LEU A 202 -8.85 0.56 9.84
CA LEU A 202 -8.80 1.40 8.65
C LEU A 202 -10.10 1.28 7.85
N LEU A 203 -10.61 0.06 7.68
CA LEU A 203 -11.88 -0.20 7.01
C LEU A 203 -13.02 0.50 7.74
N TYR A 204 -13.13 0.33 9.06
CA TYR A 204 -14.14 1.00 9.87
C TYR A 204 -14.08 2.53 9.73
N ALA A 205 -12.88 3.11 9.82
CA ALA A 205 -12.70 4.56 9.66
C ALA A 205 -13.15 5.04 8.27
N LYS A 206 -12.78 4.31 7.20
CA LYS A 206 -13.15 4.67 5.82
C LYS A 206 -14.63 4.48 5.54
N LEU A 207 -15.27 3.46 6.10
CA LEU A 207 -16.71 3.26 5.96
C LEU A 207 -17.51 4.34 6.67
N LYS A 208 -17.03 4.82 7.83
CA LYS A 208 -17.66 5.94 8.56
C LYS A 208 -17.53 7.28 7.83
N GLU A 209 -16.45 7.48 7.08
CA GLU A 209 -16.24 8.68 6.27
C GLU A 209 -16.97 8.63 4.91
N ALA A 210 -17.31 7.44 4.43
CA ALA A 210 -17.92 7.25 3.12
C ALA A 210 -19.39 7.72 3.11
N GLY A 211 -19.65 8.82 2.39
CA GLY A 211 -21.01 9.37 2.26
C GLY A 211 -21.85 8.72 1.14
N ASN A 212 -21.25 7.90 0.28
CA ASN A 212 -21.90 7.29 -0.88
C ASN A 212 -21.62 5.78 -0.95
N GLY A 213 -22.61 4.99 -1.41
CA GLY A 213 -22.49 3.56 -1.67
C GLY A 213 -21.27 3.19 -2.54
N LYS A 214 -20.94 3.99 -3.55
CA LYS A 214 -19.74 3.76 -4.38
C LYS A 214 -18.43 3.89 -3.59
N GLN A 215 -18.34 4.86 -2.67
CA GLN A 215 -17.17 5.03 -1.80
C GLN A 215 -17.06 3.90 -0.78
N ARG A 216 -18.20 3.44 -0.25
CA ARG A 216 -18.26 2.27 0.64
C ARG A 216 -17.81 0.99 -0.09
N LEU A 217 -18.24 0.81 -1.33
CA LEU A 217 -17.82 -0.32 -2.16
C LEU A 217 -16.30 -0.31 -2.38
N MET A 218 -15.71 0.84 -2.74
CA MET A 218 -14.25 0.95 -2.90
C MET A 218 -13.47 0.64 -1.61
N ALA A 219 -13.98 1.10 -0.46
CA ALA A 219 -13.35 0.82 0.83
C ALA A 219 -13.41 -0.68 1.17
N TRP A 220 -14.58 -1.31 1.01
CA TRP A 220 -14.77 -2.75 1.22
C TRP A 220 -13.94 -3.60 0.26
N SER A 221 -14.00 -3.30 -1.04
CA SER A 221 -13.30 -4.08 -2.06
C SER A 221 -11.79 -3.93 -1.96
N GLY A 222 -11.30 -2.71 -1.69
CA GLY A 222 -9.87 -2.43 -1.56
C GLY A 222 -9.28 -2.99 -0.28
N ILE A 223 -9.79 -2.57 0.87
CA ILE A 223 -9.22 -2.96 2.17
C ILE A 223 -9.51 -4.44 2.45
N GLY A 224 -10.72 -4.92 2.16
CA GLY A 224 -11.06 -6.34 2.28
C GLY A 224 -10.24 -7.22 1.33
N GLY A 225 -10.01 -6.77 0.09
CA GLY A 225 -9.17 -7.48 -0.87
C GLY A 225 -7.71 -7.58 -0.40
N ILE A 226 -7.14 -6.48 0.11
CA ILE A 226 -5.79 -6.47 0.68
C ILE A 226 -5.72 -7.37 1.91
N MET A 227 -6.73 -7.36 2.79
CA MET A 227 -6.77 -8.25 3.96
C MET A 227 -6.73 -9.73 3.56
N ILE A 228 -7.56 -10.14 2.61
CA ILE A 228 -7.61 -11.52 2.12
C ILE A 228 -6.28 -11.90 1.46
N PHE A 229 -5.73 -10.99 0.65
CA PHE A 229 -4.46 -11.22 -0.04
C PHE A 229 -3.28 -11.36 0.93
N GLU A 230 -3.15 -10.47 1.92
CA GLU A 230 -2.10 -10.54 2.96
C GLU A 230 -2.28 -11.74 3.89
N LEU A 231 -3.51 -12.10 4.25
CA LEU A 231 -3.77 -13.33 4.99
C LEU A 231 -3.33 -14.55 4.20
N SER A 232 -3.47 -14.48 2.88
CA SER A 232 -3.05 -15.54 2.00
C SER A 232 -1.54 -15.68 1.85
N THR A 233 -0.80 -14.57 1.76
CA THR A 233 0.67 -14.60 1.76
C THR A 233 1.20 -15.11 3.10
N MET A 234 0.51 -14.77 4.19
CA MET A 234 0.76 -15.35 5.51
C MET A 234 0.60 -16.87 5.52
N PHE A 235 -0.54 -17.38 5.05
CA PHE A 235 -0.80 -18.81 5.02
C PHE A 235 0.24 -19.53 4.16
N LYS A 236 0.63 -18.94 3.02
CA LYS A 236 1.66 -19.50 2.16
C LYS A 236 3.01 -19.59 2.86
N MET A 237 3.40 -18.55 3.59
CA MET A 237 4.68 -18.53 4.30
C MET A 237 4.73 -19.52 5.47
N PHE A 238 3.60 -19.77 6.13
CA PHE A 238 3.49 -20.76 7.22
C PHE A 238 3.05 -22.15 6.76
N HIS A 239 2.93 -22.39 5.45
CA HIS A 239 2.49 -23.65 4.85
C HIS A 239 1.11 -24.12 5.34
N TRP A 240 0.21 -23.18 5.63
CA TRP A 240 -1.15 -23.49 6.04
C TRP A 240 -2.03 -23.81 4.82
N PRO A 241 -3.00 -24.74 4.98
CA PRO A 241 -3.86 -25.15 3.88
C PRO A 241 -4.75 -23.99 3.42
N GLY A 242 -5.13 -24.00 2.13
CA GLY A 242 -6.01 -22.99 1.55
C GLY A 242 -5.32 -21.69 1.10
N ALA A 243 -4.01 -21.55 1.29
CA ALA A 243 -3.25 -20.38 0.85
C ALA A 243 -3.48 -20.06 -0.64
N ASN A 244 -3.36 -21.02 -1.55
CA ASN A 244 -3.50 -20.73 -2.99
C ASN A 244 -4.92 -20.24 -3.35
N VAL A 245 -5.96 -20.79 -2.71
CA VAL A 245 -7.36 -20.38 -2.93
C VAL A 245 -7.57 -18.95 -2.46
N LEU A 246 -7.07 -18.62 -1.27
CA LEU A 246 -7.20 -17.30 -0.69
C LEU A 246 -6.43 -16.23 -1.51
N MET A 247 -5.29 -16.59 -2.12
CA MET A 247 -4.50 -15.71 -3.00
C MET A 247 -5.30 -15.34 -4.26
N ILE A 248 -5.96 -16.33 -4.88
CA ILE A 248 -6.79 -16.15 -6.08
C ILE A 248 -7.98 -15.24 -5.75
N VAL A 249 -8.71 -15.54 -4.66
CA VAL A 249 -9.87 -14.74 -4.24
C VAL A 249 -9.47 -13.29 -3.95
N GLY A 250 -8.39 -13.07 -3.18
CA GLY A 250 -7.89 -11.73 -2.87
C GLY A 250 -7.48 -10.96 -4.14
N SER A 251 -6.82 -11.64 -5.08
CA SER A 251 -6.36 -11.04 -6.33
C SER A 251 -7.50 -10.67 -7.26
N ILE A 252 -8.52 -11.51 -7.41
CA ILE A 252 -9.73 -11.21 -8.18
C ILE A 252 -10.44 -9.99 -7.58
N MET A 253 -10.57 -9.93 -6.26
CA MET A 253 -11.19 -8.79 -5.58
C MET A 253 -10.42 -7.48 -5.81
N LEU A 254 -9.09 -7.52 -5.79
CA LEU A 254 -8.25 -6.34 -6.04
C LEU A 254 -8.24 -5.90 -7.50
N ILE A 255 -8.03 -6.83 -8.43
CA ILE A 255 -7.85 -6.53 -9.85
C ILE A 255 -9.19 -6.30 -10.55
N SER A 256 -10.20 -7.12 -10.28
CA SER A 256 -11.48 -7.07 -11.00
C SER A 256 -12.51 -6.15 -10.36
N VAL A 257 -12.45 -5.89 -9.05
CA VAL A 257 -13.43 -5.06 -8.35
C VAL A 257 -12.83 -3.71 -7.94
N PHE A 258 -11.73 -3.73 -7.17
CA PHE A 258 -11.17 -2.49 -6.62
C PHE A 258 -10.54 -1.58 -7.68
N LEU A 259 -9.64 -2.10 -8.53
CA LEU A 259 -8.95 -1.28 -9.53
C LEU A 259 -9.91 -0.58 -10.52
N PRO A 260 -10.92 -1.26 -11.11
CA PRO A 260 -11.89 -0.60 -11.98
C PRO A 260 -12.73 0.44 -11.25
N ALA A 261 -13.17 0.15 -10.01
CA ALA A 261 -13.92 1.11 -9.21
C ALA A 261 -13.09 2.36 -8.87
N TYR A 262 -11.82 2.17 -8.50
CA TYR A 262 -10.87 3.25 -8.21
C TYR A 262 -10.61 4.12 -9.45
N THR A 263 -10.35 3.50 -10.60
CA THR A 263 -10.14 4.21 -11.87
C THR A 263 -11.37 4.96 -12.31
N GLY A 264 -12.55 4.34 -12.24
CA GLY A 264 -13.81 4.99 -12.61
C GLY A 264 -14.09 6.22 -11.74
N ALA A 265 -13.82 6.14 -10.43
CA ALA A 265 -13.97 7.27 -9.52
C ALA A 265 -12.97 8.39 -9.85
N LYS A 266 -11.70 8.05 -10.11
CA LYS A 266 -10.66 9.04 -10.43
C LYS A 266 -10.84 9.67 -11.80
N LEU A 267 -11.31 8.92 -12.78
CA LEU A 267 -11.61 9.42 -14.12
C LEU A 267 -12.77 10.41 -14.07
N LYS A 268 -13.82 10.12 -13.28
CA LYS A 268 -14.94 11.04 -13.08
C LYS A 268 -14.50 12.33 -12.37
N GLU A 269 -13.53 12.25 -11.46
CA GLU A 269 -13.01 13.41 -10.73
C GLU A 269 -12.08 14.28 -11.60
N ALA A 270 -11.21 13.66 -12.41
CA ALA A 270 -10.18 14.37 -13.17
C ALA A 270 -10.56 14.66 -14.63
N GLY A 271 -11.60 14.00 -15.17
CA GLY A 271 -11.98 14.05 -16.59
C GLY A 271 -10.96 13.40 -17.55
N ARG A 272 -9.84 12.90 -17.04
CA ARG A 272 -8.76 12.27 -17.80
C ARG A 272 -8.03 11.23 -16.98
N VAL A 273 -7.41 10.27 -17.66
CA VAL A 273 -6.52 9.31 -17.01
C VAL A 273 -5.25 10.04 -16.58
N THR A 274 -4.99 10.07 -15.27
CA THR A 274 -3.78 10.67 -14.71
C THR A 274 -2.66 9.62 -14.64
N GLY A 275 -1.41 10.03 -14.84
CA GLY A 275 -0.26 9.12 -14.74
C GLY A 275 -0.19 8.35 -13.41
N SER A 276 -0.65 8.95 -12.31
CA SER A 276 -0.77 8.28 -11.01
C SER A 276 -1.71 7.07 -11.04
N VAL A 277 -2.80 7.11 -11.82
CA VAL A 277 -3.72 5.98 -11.95
C VAL A 277 -3.05 4.84 -12.70
N ILE A 278 -2.36 5.15 -13.80
CA ILE A 278 -1.60 4.17 -14.60
C ILE A 278 -0.53 3.49 -13.73
N PHE A 279 0.23 4.29 -12.98
CA PHE A 279 1.28 3.79 -12.09
C PHE A 279 0.72 2.84 -11.02
N VAL A 280 -0.41 3.18 -10.39
CA VAL A 280 -1.05 2.30 -9.39
C VAL A 280 -1.47 0.96 -10.02
N HIS A 281 -1.98 0.95 -11.26
CA HIS A 281 -2.35 -0.30 -11.94
C HIS A 281 -1.13 -1.16 -12.23
N LEU A 282 -0.11 -0.55 -12.81
CA LEU A 282 1.12 -1.25 -13.18
C LEU A 282 1.79 -1.89 -11.96
N VAL A 283 1.91 -1.14 -10.86
CA VAL A 283 2.49 -1.66 -9.61
C VAL A 283 1.62 -2.77 -9.00
N ALA A 284 0.30 -2.59 -8.93
CA ALA A 284 -0.60 -3.60 -8.37
C ALA A 284 -0.54 -4.92 -9.16
N VAL A 285 -0.59 -4.85 -10.49
CA VAL A 285 -0.48 -6.04 -11.37
C VAL A 285 0.89 -6.70 -11.22
N TYR A 286 1.96 -5.92 -11.22
CA TYR A 286 3.32 -6.46 -11.03
C TYR A 286 3.48 -7.20 -9.70
N LEU A 287 3.00 -6.61 -8.60
CA LEU A 287 3.07 -7.22 -7.27
C LEU A 287 2.28 -8.54 -7.23
N VAL A 288 1.05 -8.55 -7.76
CA VAL A 288 0.24 -9.78 -7.80
C VAL A 288 0.94 -10.87 -8.60
N ILE A 289 1.38 -10.58 -9.83
CA ILE A 289 2.06 -11.57 -10.68
C ILE A 289 3.32 -12.11 -9.98
N LEU A 290 4.14 -11.22 -9.40
CA LEU A 290 5.37 -11.62 -8.72
C LEU A 290 5.09 -12.54 -7.52
N THR A 291 4.05 -12.25 -6.72
CA THR A 291 3.68 -13.14 -5.61
C THR A 291 3.19 -14.51 -6.08
N PHE A 292 2.46 -14.59 -7.19
CA PHE A 292 2.06 -15.88 -7.77
C PHE A 292 3.26 -16.70 -8.24
N LEU A 293 4.22 -16.07 -8.92
CA LEU A 293 5.45 -16.74 -9.35
C LEU A 293 6.25 -17.27 -8.16
N LEU A 294 6.40 -16.49 -7.09
CA LEU A 294 7.03 -16.94 -5.85
C LEU A 294 6.26 -18.10 -5.22
N ALA A 295 4.93 -18.03 -5.19
CA ALA A 295 4.10 -19.07 -4.60
C ALA A 295 4.18 -20.41 -5.35
N VAL A 296 4.32 -20.37 -6.69
CA VAL A 296 4.53 -21.57 -7.51
C VAL A 296 5.91 -22.17 -7.26
N ASN A 297 6.96 -21.36 -7.24
CA ASN A 297 8.34 -21.83 -6.97
C ASN A 297 8.47 -22.51 -5.61
N VAL A 298 7.78 -22.01 -4.59
CA VAL A 298 7.77 -22.64 -3.26
C VAL A 298 7.07 -24.00 -3.32
N SER A 299 5.95 -24.11 -4.03
CA SER A 299 5.21 -25.38 -4.12
C SER A 299 5.92 -26.46 -4.93
N THR A 300 6.66 -26.10 -5.98
CA THR A 300 7.43 -27.08 -6.76
C THR A 300 8.57 -27.70 -5.95
N ALA A 301 9.21 -26.91 -5.08
CA ALA A 301 10.24 -27.40 -4.16
C ALA A 301 9.69 -28.45 -3.18
N GLU A 302 8.47 -28.28 -2.66
CA GLU A 302 7.83 -29.28 -1.80
C GLU A 302 7.52 -30.58 -2.54
N THR A 303 7.01 -30.50 -3.77
CA THR A 303 6.68 -31.68 -4.56
C THR A 303 7.91 -32.48 -4.98
N ALA A 304 9.06 -31.83 -5.19
CA ALA A 304 10.32 -32.50 -5.53
C ALA A 304 10.86 -33.32 -4.34
N VAL A 305 10.64 -32.85 -3.11
CA VAL A 305 11.02 -33.58 -1.88
C VAL A 305 10.08 -34.77 -1.61
N LEU A 306 8.80 -34.65 -1.96
CA LEU A 306 7.79 -35.70 -1.75
C LEU A 306 7.81 -36.82 -2.80
N PHE A 307 8.33 -36.56 -4.00
CA PHE A 307 8.44 -37.54 -5.08
C PHE A 307 9.87 -37.59 -5.67
N PRO A 308 10.86 -38.10 -4.92
CA PRO A 308 12.23 -38.22 -5.42
C PRO A 308 12.39 -39.24 -6.56
N GLU A 309 11.41 -40.11 -6.77
CA GLU A 309 11.57 -41.36 -7.53
C GLU A 309 11.31 -41.27 -9.05
N ARG A 310 11.01 -40.07 -9.59
CA ARG A 310 10.64 -39.94 -11.01
C ARG A 310 11.77 -39.54 -11.95
N GLU A 311 12.96 -39.24 -11.44
CA GLU A 311 14.10 -38.79 -12.26
C GLU A 311 15.04 -39.94 -12.68
N ASN A 312 15.09 -41.04 -11.94
CA ASN A 312 15.97 -42.19 -12.25
C ASN A 312 15.37 -43.23 -13.21
N SER A 313 14.11 -43.11 -13.65
CA SER A 313 13.50 -44.09 -14.56
C SER A 313 13.76 -43.81 -16.05
N ASN A 314 14.55 -42.78 -16.38
CA ASN A 314 14.89 -42.41 -17.75
C ASN A 314 16.35 -42.72 -18.14
N GLU A 315 17.11 -43.43 -17.29
CA GLU A 315 18.36 -44.04 -17.77
C GLU A 315 18.03 -45.23 -18.67
N PRO A 316 18.59 -45.32 -19.90
CA PRO A 316 18.41 -46.48 -20.74
C PRO A 316 19.00 -47.70 -20.01
N VAL A 317 18.17 -48.72 -19.82
CA VAL A 317 18.57 -50.06 -19.37
C VAL A 317 19.81 -50.48 -20.16
N PRO A 318 20.94 -50.85 -19.52
CA PRO A 318 22.09 -51.33 -20.26
C PRO A 318 21.67 -52.60 -21.00
N VAL A 319 21.72 -52.52 -22.33
CA VAL A 319 21.56 -53.67 -23.21
C VAL A 319 22.73 -54.59 -22.95
N ASN A 320 22.49 -55.67 -22.21
CA ASN A 320 23.44 -56.76 -22.03
C ASN A 320 23.75 -57.36 -23.40
N THR A 321 24.86 -56.93 -23.98
CA THR A 321 25.42 -57.49 -25.22
C THR A 321 26.31 -58.68 -24.84
N GLU A 322 25.70 -59.73 -24.31
CA GLU A 322 26.32 -61.05 -24.19
C GLU A 322 25.33 -62.08 -24.71
N LEU A 323 25.14 -62.10 -26.02
CA LEU A 323 24.70 -63.29 -26.72
C LEU A 323 25.12 -63.13 -28.18
N ILE A 324 26.24 -63.79 -28.53
CA ILE A 324 26.67 -64.32 -29.83
C ILE A 324 28.20 -64.27 -29.85
N THR A 325 28.81 -65.33 -29.35
CA THR A 325 29.92 -66.04 -30.00
C THR A 325 30.08 -67.38 -29.27
N GLY A 326 29.46 -68.41 -29.84
CA GLY A 326 29.89 -69.76 -29.54
C GLY A 326 31.24 -70.02 -30.20
N GLN A 327 32.12 -70.73 -29.49
CA GLN A 327 32.72 -72.00 -29.91
C GLN A 327 34.24 -72.11 -29.66
N SER A 328 34.63 -73.27 -29.09
CA SER A 328 35.97 -73.92 -28.98
C SER A 328 37.01 -73.17 -28.12
N ASP A 329 37.76 -73.75 -27.18
CA ASP A 329 38.15 -75.15 -26.95
C ASP A 329 38.95 -75.29 -25.61
N ILE A 330 38.87 -76.47 -24.98
CA ILE A 330 39.96 -77.24 -24.33
C ILE A 330 40.52 -76.83 -22.92
N SER A 331 40.11 -77.64 -21.91
CA SER A 331 40.80 -78.23 -20.73
C SER A 331 42.07 -77.59 -20.11
N THR A 332 42.18 -77.34 -18.79
CA THR A 332 42.48 -78.29 -17.68
C THR A 332 42.59 -77.54 -16.32
N PRO A 333 42.59 -78.23 -15.14
CA PRO A 333 42.27 -77.64 -13.82
C PRO A 333 43.48 -77.34 -12.92
N GLY A 334 43.34 -76.41 -11.97
CA GLY A 334 44.35 -76.20 -10.92
C GLY A 334 44.00 -75.13 -9.86
N SER A 335 43.34 -75.57 -8.79
CA SER A 335 43.51 -75.28 -7.34
C SER A 335 43.88 -73.87 -6.78
N PRO A 336 43.54 -73.59 -5.50
CA PRO A 336 43.15 -72.27 -4.98
C PRO A 336 44.21 -71.55 -4.12
N SER A 337 44.06 -70.24 -3.89
CA SER A 337 44.33 -69.58 -2.59
C SER A 337 43.91 -68.09 -2.64
N VAL A 338 42.93 -67.69 -1.83
CA VAL A 338 42.99 -67.03 -0.50
C VAL A 338 43.77 -65.71 -0.44
N ASN A 339 43.06 -64.65 -0.05
CA ASN A 339 43.30 -63.77 1.12
C ASN A 339 43.30 -62.25 0.88
N TYR A 340 42.47 -61.61 1.73
CA TYR A 340 42.32 -60.21 2.13
C TYR A 340 41.59 -59.23 1.21
#